data_AF-A0A9W7M8W8-F1
#
_entry.id   AF-A0A9W7M8W8-F1
#
_cell.length_a   1.000
_cell.length_b   1.000
_cell.length_c   1.000
_cell.angle_alpha   90.00
_cell.angle_beta   90.00
_cell.angle_gamma   90.00
#
_symmetry.space_group_name_H-M   'P 1'
#
loop_
_entity.id
_entity.type
_entity.pdbx_description
1 polymer ?
#
loop_
_entity_poly.entity_id
_entity_poly.type
_entity_poly.pdbx_seq_one_letter_code
_entity_poly.pdbx_strand_id
1 'polypeptide(L)'
;MWDPEFFNIEPSHIEPGYIAIEGTISNPNMKCPLINVYAPNLCNKRQELFSDLASIILRVKLPVLIGGDFNIMRCSEEKLGVSIQKNAMVAFSKFINESNLIDLPLKDERFTWSNLRDPLSFSRLD
;
A
#
# COMPACT_ATOMS: atom_id res chain seq x y z
N MET A 1 -0.03 -10.52 16.31
CA MET A 1 -1.01 -10.15 17.36
C MET A 1 -0.69 -8.72 17.77
N TRP A 2 -1.71 -7.89 17.99
CA TRP A 2 -1.58 -6.45 18.23
C TRP A 2 -0.95 -6.14 19.62
N ASP A 3 -0.04 -5.16 19.69
CA ASP A 3 0.63 -4.73 20.91
C ASP A 3 0.27 -3.27 21.27
N PRO A 4 -0.62 -3.05 22.26
CA PRO A 4 -1.05 -1.72 22.67
C PRO A 4 0.06 -0.92 23.39
N GLU A 5 1.12 -1.57 23.88
CA GLU A 5 2.26 -0.86 24.46
C GLU A 5 3.09 -0.19 23.37
N PHE A 6 3.03 -0.69 22.13
CA PHE A 6 3.77 -0.16 20.98
C PHE A 6 2.99 0.90 20.20
N PHE A 7 1.76 0.62 19.78
CA PHE A 7 0.90 1.54 19.04
C PHE A 7 -0.46 1.60 19.74
N ASN A 8 -1.09 2.77 19.81
CA ASN A 8 -2.41 2.96 20.43
C ASN A 8 -3.40 3.40 19.36
N ILE A 9 -4.50 2.65 19.21
CA ILE A 9 -5.50 2.86 18.16
C ILE A 9 -6.62 3.80 18.64
N GLU A 10 -6.90 4.80 17.83
CA GLU A 10 -8.05 5.71 17.92
C GLU A 10 -9.13 5.27 16.89
N PRO A 11 -10.34 5.87 16.88
CA PRO A 11 -11.42 5.42 16.00
C PRO A 11 -11.02 5.31 14.52
N SER A 12 -11.40 4.22 13.88
CA SER A 12 -11.07 3.92 12.50
C SER A 12 -12.12 4.43 11.52
N HIS A 13 -11.68 4.86 10.34
CA HIS A 13 -12.53 5.11 9.18
C HIS A 13 -12.40 3.94 8.20
N ILE A 14 -13.53 3.36 7.81
CA ILE A 14 -13.59 2.18 6.94
C ILE A 14 -14.23 2.63 5.63
N GLU A 15 -13.53 2.43 4.52
CA GLU A 15 -14.00 2.75 3.18
C GLU A 15 -13.79 1.55 2.25
N PRO A 16 -14.49 1.49 1.10
CA PRO A 16 -14.24 0.46 0.10
C PRO A 16 -12.77 0.48 -0.35
N GLY A 17 -12.03 -0.56 0.02
CA GLY A 17 -10.64 -0.76 -0.39
C GLY A 17 -9.57 -0.23 0.56
N TYR A 18 -9.94 0.37 1.70
CA TYR A 18 -8.98 0.64 2.78
C TYR A 18 -9.63 0.83 4.15
N ILE A 19 -8.84 0.61 5.19
CA ILE A 19 -9.15 0.97 6.57
C ILE A 19 -8.09 1.97 7.03
N ALA A 20 -8.51 3.19 7.36
CA ALA A 20 -7.64 4.20 7.96
C ALA A 20 -7.85 4.21 9.46
N ILE A 21 -6.75 4.12 10.19
CA ILE A 21 -6.73 4.08 11.65
C ILE A 21 -5.85 5.22 12.12
N GLU A 22 -6.40 6.10 12.94
CA GLU A 22 -5.56 7.05 13.66
C GLU A 22 -4.92 6.33 14.85
N GLY A 23 -3.67 6.65 15.13
CA GLY A 23 -3.05 6.13 16.33
C GLY A 23 -1.73 6.78 16.66
N THR A 24 -1.18 6.36 17.79
CA THR A 24 0.03 6.94 18.38
C THR A 24 1.04 5.86 18.69
N ILE A 25 2.26 6.00 18.17
CA ILE A 25 3.40 5.15 18.54
C ILE A 25 3.88 5.61 19.92
N SER A 26 3.81 4.73 20.93
CA SER A 26 4.01 5.11 22.35
C SER A 26 5.39 5.71 22.63
N ASN A 27 6.44 5.18 21.99
CA ASN A 27 7.80 5.71 22.06
C ASN A 27 8.30 5.90 20.62
N PRO A 28 8.28 7.11 20.06
CA PRO A 28 8.51 8.41 20.73
C PRO A 28 7.26 9.28 21.01
N ASN A 29 6.08 8.69 21.25
CA ASN A 29 4.80 9.41 21.38
C ASN A 29 4.44 10.23 20.13
N MET A 30 4.43 9.55 18.97
CA MET A 30 4.20 10.17 17.68
C MET A 30 2.85 9.73 17.10
N LYS A 31 1.97 10.69 16.80
CA LYS A 31 0.75 10.42 16.02
C LYS A 31 1.14 10.01 14.60
N CYS A 32 0.64 8.85 14.17
CA CYS A 32 0.94 8.27 12.88
C CYS A 32 -0.29 7.50 12.40
N PRO A 33 -1.07 8.05 11.44
CA PRO A 33 -2.16 7.29 10.84
C PRO A 33 -1.63 6.08 10.08
N LEU A 34 -2.36 4.98 10.21
CA LEU A 34 -2.10 3.68 9.60
C LEU A 34 -3.22 3.38 8.61
N ILE A 35 -2.88 3.25 7.33
CA ILE A 35 -3.83 2.95 6.27
C ILE A 35 -3.55 1.53 5.75
N ASN A 36 -4.46 0.61 6.05
CA ASN A 36 -4.43 -0.75 5.52
C ASN A 36 -5.26 -0.82 4.24
N VAL A 37 -4.63 -1.07 3.10
CA VAL A 37 -5.25 -1.06 1.77
C VAL A 37 -5.56 -2.48 1.30
N TYR A 38 -6.70 -2.63 0.65
CA TYR A 38 -7.04 -3.78 -0.18
C TYR A 38 -7.58 -3.27 -1.51
N ALA A 39 -6.66 -3.00 -2.43
CA ALA A 39 -6.98 -2.32 -3.68
C ALA A 39 -7.73 -3.25 -4.64
N PRO A 40 -8.71 -2.74 -5.40
CA PRO A 40 -9.44 -3.55 -6.37
C PRO A 40 -8.54 -3.98 -7.53
N ASN A 41 -8.85 -5.14 -8.10
CA ASN A 41 -8.16 -5.67 -9.28
C ASN A 41 -8.44 -4.85 -10.56
N LEU A 42 -9.58 -4.16 -10.62
CA LEU A 42 -10.01 -3.41 -11.79
C LEU A 42 -9.27 -2.05 -11.86
N CYS A 43 -8.63 -1.78 -13.00
CA CYS A 43 -7.71 -0.66 -13.17
C CYS A 43 -8.32 0.72 -12.87
N ASN A 44 -9.54 1.02 -13.32
CA ASN A 44 -10.18 2.31 -13.08
C ASN A 44 -10.50 2.52 -11.59
N LYS A 45 -11.10 1.51 -10.94
CA LYS A 45 -11.40 1.57 -9.49
C LYS A 45 -10.14 1.72 -8.65
N ARG A 46 -9.03 1.10 -9.08
CA ARG A 46 -7.75 1.21 -8.38
C ARG A 46 -7.14 2.61 -8.53
N GLN A 47 -7.28 3.23 -9.71
CA GLN A 47 -6.85 4.61 -9.91
C GLN A 47 -7.67 5.60 -9.09
N GLU A 48 -8.99 5.42 -9.01
CA GLU A 48 -9.88 6.20 -8.14
C GLU A 48 -9.43 6.10 -6.67
N LEU A 49 -9.23 4.87 -6.17
CA LEU A 49 -8.73 4.62 -4.82
C LEU A 49 -7.41 5.35 -4.53
N PHE A 50 -6.42 5.26 -5.43
CA PHE A 50 -5.12 5.93 -5.22
C PHE A 50 -5.22 7.46 -5.28
N SER A 51 -6.12 8.01 -6.10
CA SER A 51 -6.39 9.45 -6.14
C SER A 51 -6.99 9.94 -4.82
N ASP A 52 -7.93 9.18 -4.25
CA ASP A 52 -8.56 9.49 -2.97
C ASP A 52 -7.55 9.40 -1.82
N LEU A 53 -6.75 8.32 -1.79
CA LEU A 53 -5.69 8.14 -0.80
C LEU A 53 -4.64 9.25 -0.88
N ALA A 54 -4.19 9.65 -2.07
CA ALA A 54 -3.26 10.76 -2.23
C ALA A 54 -3.83 12.07 -1.64
N SER A 55 -5.11 12.33 -1.90
CA SER A 55 -5.81 13.51 -1.36
C SER A 55 -5.89 13.49 0.16
N ILE A 56 -6.10 12.32 0.77
CA ILE A 56 -6.11 12.15 2.23
C ILE A 56 -4.71 12.36 2.79
N ILE A 57 -3.70 11.67 2.25
CA ILE A 57 -2.31 11.73 2.73
C ILE A 57 -1.77 13.16 2.68
N LEU A 58 -2.02 13.89 1.59
CA LEU A 58 -1.57 15.28 1.45
C LEU A 58 -2.26 16.26 2.41
N ARG A 59 -3.46 15.92 2.92
CA ARG A 59 -4.17 16.73 3.94
C ARG A 59 -3.70 16.41 5.36
N VAL A 60 -3.30 15.17 5.61
CA VAL A 60 -2.78 14.72 6.89
C VAL A 60 -1.39 15.32 7.10
N LYS A 61 -1.29 16.29 8.02
CA LYS A 61 0.00 16.94 8.38
C LYS A 61 0.83 16.11 9.37
N LEU A 62 0.76 14.78 9.26
CA LEU A 62 1.43 13.82 10.12
C LEU A 62 2.14 12.77 9.26
N PRO A 63 3.17 12.08 9.76
CA PRO A 63 3.71 10.89 9.11
C PRO A 63 2.60 9.85 8.95
N VAL A 64 2.43 9.29 7.75
CA VAL A 64 1.43 8.26 7.47
C VAL A 64 2.14 6.98 7.06
N LEU A 65 1.71 5.86 7.64
CA LEU A 65 2.09 4.53 7.19
C LEU A 65 0.96 3.94 6.36
N ILE A 66 1.30 3.49 5.16
CA ILE A 66 0.37 2.82 4.25
C ILE A 66 0.94 1.45 3.89
N GLY A 67 0.09 0.43 3.86
CA GLY A 67 0.46 -0.93 3.51
C GLY A 67 -0.77 -1.79 3.24
N GLY A 68 -0.57 -3.02 2.80
CA GLY A 68 -1.63 -3.96 2.43
C GLY A 68 -1.47 -4.42 0.99
N ASP A 69 -2.54 -4.98 0.41
CA ASP A 69 -2.50 -5.51 -0.96
C ASP A 69 -2.91 -4.41 -1.95
N PHE A 70 -1.93 -3.91 -2.71
CA PHE A 70 -2.15 -2.87 -3.71
C PHE A 70 -2.62 -3.41 -5.07
N ASN A 71 -2.60 -4.75 -5.27
CA ASN A 71 -2.93 -5.42 -6.53
C ASN A 71 -2.23 -4.81 -7.76
N ILE A 72 -1.03 -4.24 -7.56
CA ILE A 72 -0.24 -3.56 -8.59
C ILE A 72 1.24 -3.66 -8.26
N MET A 73 2.06 -3.77 -9.29
CA MET A 73 3.52 -3.77 -9.14
C MET A 73 4.02 -2.33 -9.36
N ARG A 74 5.08 -1.95 -8.65
CA ARG A 74 5.78 -0.68 -8.80
C ARG A 74 6.77 -0.73 -9.97
N CYS A 75 7.53 -1.81 -10.09
CA CYS A 75 8.58 -1.94 -11.11
C CYS A 75 8.62 -3.34 -11.74
N SER A 76 9.38 -3.49 -12.84
CA SER A 76 9.40 -4.74 -13.62
C SER A 76 10.04 -5.89 -12.85
N GLU A 77 10.96 -5.55 -11.95
CA GLU A 77 11.73 -6.48 -11.13
C GLU A 77 10.83 -7.21 -10.11
N GLU A 78 9.67 -6.64 -9.81
CA GLU A 78 8.63 -7.23 -8.96
C GLU A 78 7.78 -8.29 -9.67
N LYS A 79 8.10 -8.63 -10.93
CA LYS A 79 7.41 -9.64 -11.73
C LYS A 79 8.36 -10.70 -12.28
N LEU A 80 8.00 -11.97 -12.07
CA LEU A 80 8.48 -13.08 -12.90
C LEU A 80 7.33 -13.62 -13.74
N GLY A 81 7.46 -13.59 -15.06
CA GLY A 81 6.46 -14.07 -16.02
C GLY A 81 6.25 -13.13 -17.21
N VAL A 82 5.20 -13.39 -18.01
CA VAL A 82 5.05 -12.83 -19.36
C VAL A 82 4.28 -11.49 -19.40
N SER A 83 3.45 -11.17 -18.41
CA SER A 83 2.61 -9.97 -18.45
C SER A 83 3.12 -8.85 -17.53
N ILE A 84 3.35 -7.67 -18.13
CA ILE A 84 3.76 -6.44 -17.43
C ILE A 84 2.76 -5.33 -17.79
N GLN A 85 2.13 -4.73 -16.79
CA GLN A 85 1.19 -3.62 -16.97
C GLN A 85 1.92 -2.27 -16.79
N LYS A 86 2.76 -1.89 -17.78
CA LYS A 86 3.65 -0.72 -17.69
C LYS A 86 2.92 0.57 -17.29
N ASN A 87 1.77 0.86 -17.89
CA ASN A 87 1.02 2.08 -17.58
C ASN A 87 0.52 2.11 -16.13
N ALA A 88 0.11 0.95 -15.61
CA ALA A 88 -0.34 0.83 -14.22
C ALA A 88 0.85 1.09 -13.27
N MET A 89 2.00 0.49 -13.54
CA MET A 89 3.22 0.67 -12.74
C MET A 89 3.68 2.13 -12.68
N VAL A 90 3.61 2.84 -13.82
CA VAL A 90 3.90 4.28 -13.89
C VAL A 90 2.91 5.07 -13.04
N ALA A 91 1.61 4.76 -13.11
CA ALA A 91 0.59 5.42 -12.31
C ALA A 91 0.79 5.18 -10.81
N PHE A 92 1.17 3.96 -10.40
CA PHE A 92 1.46 3.64 -9.01
C PHE A 92 2.72 4.35 -8.49
N SER A 93 3.78 4.37 -9.30
CA SER A 93 4.99 5.13 -8.98
C SER A 93 4.72 6.64 -8.86
N LYS A 94 3.85 7.17 -9.73
CA LYS A 94 3.38 8.56 -9.67
C LYS A 94 2.62 8.83 -8.37
N PHE A 95 1.69 7.95 -7.98
CA PHE A 95 0.97 8.05 -6.71
C PHE A 95 1.92 8.12 -5.50
N ILE A 96 2.92 7.24 -5.44
CA ILE A 96 3.91 7.22 -4.35
C ILE A 96 4.66 8.56 -4.30
N ASN A 97 5.15 9.03 -5.45
CA ASN A 97 5.90 10.28 -5.53
C ASN A 97 5.06 11.52 -5.18
N GLU A 98 3.85 11.63 -5.74
CA GLU A 98 2.96 12.78 -5.51
C GLU A 98 2.43 12.84 -4.08
N SER A 99 2.33 11.69 -3.41
CA SER A 99 1.94 11.59 -1.99
C SER A 99 3.12 11.75 -1.02
N ASN A 100 4.34 12.02 -1.52
CA ASN A 100 5.59 12.07 -0.74
C ASN A 100 5.85 10.80 0.09
N LEU A 101 5.43 9.64 -0.43
CA LEU A 101 5.63 8.36 0.22
C LEU A 101 7.00 7.77 -0.13
N ILE A 102 7.52 6.96 0.79
CA ILE A 102 8.76 6.20 0.61
C ILE A 102 8.37 4.72 0.65
N ASP A 103 8.75 3.99 -0.40
CA ASP A 103 8.61 2.54 -0.45
C ASP A 103 9.74 1.90 0.35
N LEU A 104 9.35 1.12 1.35
CA LEU A 104 10.27 0.47 2.27
C LEU A 104 10.80 -0.83 1.64
N PRO A 105 12.10 -1.13 1.78
CA PRO A 105 12.66 -2.34 1.22
C PRO A 105 12.07 -3.57 1.92
N LEU A 106 11.74 -4.61 1.14
CA LEU A 106 11.47 -5.93 1.69
C LEU A 106 12.76 -6.50 2.27
N LYS A 107 12.70 -7.00 3.51
CA LYS A 107 13.86 -7.55 4.20
C LYS A 107 14.20 -8.98 3.72
N ASP A 108 13.21 -9.71 3.20
CA ASP A 108 13.32 -11.15 2.93
C ASP A 108 12.88 -11.50 1.50
N GLU A 109 11.62 -11.95 1.33
CA GLU A 109 11.11 -12.48 0.07
C GLU A 109 10.83 -11.38 -0.94
N ARG A 110 11.16 -11.61 -2.22
CA ARG A 110 10.98 -10.61 -3.30
C ARG A 110 9.57 -10.58 -3.91
N PHE A 111 8.74 -11.57 -3.62
CA PHE A 111 7.40 -11.73 -4.19
C PHE A 111 6.45 -12.11 -3.08
N THR A 112 5.21 -11.63 -3.15
CA THR A 112 4.17 -11.89 -2.15
C THR A 112 2.98 -12.67 -2.72
N TRP A 113 2.95 -12.88 -4.04
CA TRP A 113 1.88 -13.59 -4.73
C TRP A 113 2.42 -14.51 -5.84
N SER A 114 1.76 -15.66 -6.03
CA SER A 114 2.00 -16.58 -7.15
C SER A 114 0.68 -17.01 -7.80
N ASN A 115 0.68 -17.19 -9.13
CA ASN A 115 -0.48 -17.73 -9.83
C ASN A 115 -0.68 -19.24 -9.62
N LEU A 116 0.35 -19.96 -9.13
CA LEU A 116 0.39 -21.41 -8.94
C LEU A 116 -0.08 -22.22 -10.16
N ARG A 117 0.16 -21.72 -11.38
CA ARG A 117 -0.26 -22.33 -12.65
C ARG A 117 0.92 -22.45 -13.61
N ASP A 118 0.75 -23.21 -14.69
CA ASP A 118 1.70 -23.24 -15.82
C ASP A 118 1.22 -22.29 -16.93
N PRO A 119 2.01 -21.28 -17.36
CA PRO A 119 3.34 -20.92 -16.84
C PRO A 119 3.29 -20.24 -15.46
N LEU A 120 4.26 -20.58 -14.61
CA LEU A 120 4.41 -20.01 -13.27
C LEU A 120 4.68 -18.51 -13.36
N SER A 121 4.02 -17.76 -12.48
CA SER A 121 4.23 -16.32 -12.36
C SER A 121 4.20 -15.86 -10.91
N PHE A 122 5.11 -14.96 -10.58
CA PHE A 122 5.26 -14.39 -9.24
C PHE A 122 5.19 -12.86 -9.31
N SER A 123 4.57 -12.25 -8.32
CA SER A 123 4.42 -10.80 -8.21
C SER A 123 4.65 -10.34 -6.76
N ARG A 124 5.23 -9.17 -6.58
CA ARG A 124 5.07 -8.39 -5.33
C ARG A 124 3.87 -7.46 -5.51
N LEU A 125 2.86 -7.64 -4.67
CA LEU A 125 1.64 -6.83 -4.69
C LEU A 125 1.43 -6.03 -3.40
N ASP A 126 2.27 -6.28 -2.38
CA ASP A 126 2.25 -5.61 -1.07
C ASP A 126 3.46 -4.66 -0.87
#